data_AF-A0A7C4QPA0-F1
#
_entry.id   AF-A0A7C4QPA0-F1
#
_cell.length_a   1.000
_cell.length_b   1.000
_cell.length_c   1.000
_cell.angle_alpha   90.00
_cell.angle_beta   90.00
_cell.angle_gamma   90.00
#
_symmetry.space_group_name_H-M   'P 1'
#
loop_
_entity.id
_entity.type
_entity.pdbx_description
1 polymer ?
#
loop_
_entity_poly.entity_id
_entity_poly.type
_entity_poly.pdbx_seq_one_letter_code
_entity_poly.pdbx_strand_id
1 'polypeptide(L)'
;MARRGFTLIELLVVIAIIAILIALLLPAVQQAREAARRTQCRNHLKQLGLALHNYHDAHRMFPPGWIGVDNGHDTEGPSGFAWGAHLLPYLDQAPLYNRLNVNVSCFDATLNAAALTSVLAVFRCPSDPSPDRWQMREDGNPSVVLAQLPTANYVGSFGTEGYEDLCEDPPFPHAQCAGDGVFWHNSPVRIRDLTDGTSNTLMVGEHRTDTRSIITAGGHPPWHSTWVGFIAGGEEPAARILGVSDHTPNHPSLHMEDYSSWHTGGVHLLMGDGRVRFVTENVDVGIWKALATRQGNEVVGEF
;
A
#
# COMPACT_ATOMS: atom_id res chain seq x y z
N MET A 1 54.95 13.30 40.46
CA MET A 1 53.89 12.29 40.16
C MET A 1 54.25 11.63 38.84
N ALA A 2 54.67 10.37 38.85
CA ALA A 2 55.00 9.63 37.64
C ALA A 2 53.70 9.29 36.88
N ARG A 3 53.52 9.86 35.69
CA ARG A 3 52.47 9.43 34.75
C ARG A 3 52.85 8.04 34.25
N ARG A 4 52.03 7.02 34.54
CA ARG A 4 52.15 5.70 33.91
C ARG A 4 51.80 5.86 32.43
N GLY A 5 52.73 5.52 31.54
CA GLY A 5 52.49 5.50 30.09
C GLY A 5 51.66 4.29 29.70
N PHE A 6 50.74 4.47 28.76
CA PHE A 6 49.91 3.41 28.22
C PHE A 6 50.75 2.53 27.28
N THR A 7 50.72 1.21 27.47
CA THR A 7 51.48 0.29 26.61
C THR A 7 50.72 0.00 25.32
N LEU A 8 51.46 -0.29 24.23
CA LEU A 8 50.87 -0.65 22.94
C LEU A 8 49.95 -1.88 23.04
N ILE A 9 50.27 -2.81 23.95
CA ILE A 9 49.47 -4.01 24.21
C ILE A 9 48.12 -3.64 24.86
N GLU A 10 48.11 -2.76 25.87
CA GLU A 10 46.86 -2.31 26.52
C GLU A 10 45.92 -1.63 25.51
N LEU A 11 46.46 -0.82 24.60
CA LEU A 11 45.68 -0.22 23.52
C LEU A 11 45.09 -1.26 22.58
N LEU A 12 45.91 -2.23 22.17
CA LEU A 12 45.49 -3.27 21.24
C LEU A 12 44.40 -4.18 21.84
N VAL A 13 44.47 -4.49 23.13
CA VAL A 13 43.44 -5.26 23.83
C VAL A 13 42.12 -4.48 23.92
N VAL A 14 42.18 -3.18 24.24
CA VAL A 14 40.98 -2.34 24.33
C VAL A 14 40.27 -2.23 22.98
N ILE A 15 41.01 -1.96 21.90
CA ILE A 15 40.39 -1.90 20.56
C ILE A 15 39.83 -3.26 20.13
N ALA A 16 40.50 -4.37 20.47
CA ALA A 16 40.00 -5.72 20.14
C ALA A 16 38.69 -6.02 20.87
N ILE A 17 38.58 -5.68 22.15
CA ILE A 17 37.34 -5.84 22.92
C ILE A 17 36.23 -4.96 22.34
N ILE A 18 36.51 -3.69 22.05
CA ILE A 18 35.51 -2.78 21.45
C ILE A 18 35.04 -3.31 20.08
N ALA A 19 35.96 -3.78 19.24
CA ALA A 19 35.63 -4.34 17.94
C ALA A 19 34.72 -5.57 18.06
N ILE A 20 35.01 -6.49 19.00
CA ILE A 20 34.17 -7.65 19.28
C ILE A 20 32.79 -7.22 19.80
N LEU A 21 32.73 -6.28 20.74
CA LEU A 21 31.46 -5.78 21.26
C LEU A 21 30.61 -5.13 20.16
N ILE A 22 31.19 -4.29 19.31
CA ILE A 22 30.48 -3.67 18.18
C ILE A 22 30.01 -4.73 17.19
N ALA A 23 30.85 -5.72 16.87
CA ALA A 23 30.50 -6.80 15.96
C ALA A 23 29.30 -7.64 16.46
N LEU A 24 29.18 -7.82 17.78
CA LEU A 24 28.06 -8.55 18.40
C LEU A 24 26.81 -7.66 18.57
N LEU A 25 26.98 -6.37 18.85
CA LEU A 25 25.87 -5.44 19.11
C LEU A 25 25.22 -4.93 17.83
N LEU A 26 25.96 -4.72 16.74
CA LEU A 26 25.41 -4.15 15.51
C LEU A 26 24.29 -5.03 14.91
N PRO A 27 24.44 -6.37 14.75
CA PRO A 27 23.36 -7.22 14.27
C PRO A 27 22.13 -7.17 15.16
N ALA A 28 22.32 -7.19 16.49
CA ALA A 28 21.24 -7.14 17.45
C ALA A 28 20.46 -5.82 17.39
N VAL A 29 21.16 -4.68 17.27
CA VAL A 29 20.52 -3.35 17.12
C VAL A 29 19.73 -3.28 15.82
N GLN A 30 20.23 -3.83 14.71
CA GLN A 30 19.50 -3.81 13.45
C GLN A 30 18.25 -4.70 13.48
N GLN A 31 18.34 -5.90 14.07
CA GLN A 31 17.19 -6.79 14.26
C GLN A 31 16.13 -6.13 15.14
N ALA A 32 16.52 -5.48 16.23
CA ALA A 32 15.60 -4.75 17.11
C ALA A 32 14.90 -3.59 16.38
N ARG A 33 15.65 -2.83 15.56
CA ARG A 33 15.08 -1.75 14.74
C ARG A 33 14.08 -2.28 13.71
N GLU A 34 14.40 -3.39 13.04
CA GLU A 34 13.50 -3.98 12.06
C GLU A 34 12.23 -4.54 12.71
N ALA A 35 12.34 -5.18 13.87
CA ALA A 35 11.17 -5.62 14.65
C ALA A 35 10.27 -4.44 15.06
N ALA A 36 10.87 -3.30 15.42
CA ALA A 36 10.12 -2.07 15.73
C ALA A 36 9.42 -1.51 14.47
N ARG A 37 10.11 -1.44 13.32
CA ARG A 37 9.51 -1.03 12.04
C ARG A 37 8.35 -1.93 11.62
N ARG A 38 8.52 -3.24 11.75
CA ARG A 38 7.46 -4.24 11.51
C ARG A 38 6.23 -4.00 12.39
N THR A 39 6.47 -3.71 13.67
CA THR A 39 5.38 -3.39 14.61
C THR A 39 4.68 -2.08 14.21
N GLN A 40 5.43 -1.10 13.73
CA GLN A 40 4.87 0.16 13.25
C GLN A 40 3.97 -0.06 12.02
N CYS A 41 4.38 -0.86 11.03
CA CYS A 41 3.53 -1.19 9.88
C CYS A 41 2.23 -1.89 10.30
N ARG A 42 2.32 -2.85 11.23
CA ARG A 42 1.14 -3.49 11.80
C ARG A 42 0.22 -2.48 12.48
N ASN A 43 0.77 -1.49 13.17
CA ASN A 43 -0.01 -0.43 13.82
C ASN A 43 -0.64 0.53 12.80
N HIS A 44 0.04 0.85 11.70
CA HIS A 44 -0.54 1.64 10.60
C HIS A 44 -1.78 0.92 10.02
N LEU A 45 -1.68 -0.37 9.71
CA LEU A 45 -2.84 -1.16 9.27
C LEU A 45 -3.98 -1.17 10.30
N LYS A 46 -3.67 -1.20 11.60
CA LYS A 46 -4.69 -1.07 12.65
C LYS A 46 -5.38 0.29 12.64
N GLN A 47 -4.64 1.38 12.41
CA GLN A 47 -5.22 2.72 12.27
C GLN A 47 -6.11 2.81 11.02
N LEU A 48 -5.65 2.27 9.89
CA LEU A 48 -6.45 2.19 8.65
C LEU A 48 -7.72 1.35 8.85
N GLY A 49 -7.65 0.23 9.58
CA GLY A 49 -8.81 -0.58 9.92
C GLY A 49 -9.84 0.15 10.77
N LEU A 50 -9.40 0.87 11.81
CA LEU A 50 -10.29 1.72 12.60
C LEU A 50 -10.95 2.82 11.73
N ALA A 51 -10.17 3.46 10.85
CA ALA A 51 -10.68 4.46 9.93
C ALA A 51 -11.71 3.88 8.94
N LEU A 52 -11.48 2.68 8.41
CA LEU A 52 -12.40 1.96 7.53
C LEU A 52 -13.74 1.65 8.23
N HIS A 53 -13.70 1.18 9.47
CA HIS A 53 -14.92 0.93 10.24
C HIS A 53 -15.66 2.23 10.60
N ASN A 54 -14.95 3.29 10.98
CA ASN A 54 -15.58 4.60 11.22
C ASN A 54 -16.22 5.18 9.95
N TYR A 55 -15.56 5.02 8.80
CA TYR A 55 -16.13 5.37 7.50
C TYR A 55 -17.40 4.53 7.24
N HIS A 56 -17.34 3.22 7.45
CA HIS A 56 -18.50 2.34 7.28
C HIS A 56 -19.67 2.71 8.19
N ASP A 57 -19.41 3.07 9.45
CA ASP A 57 -20.45 3.52 10.38
C ASP A 57 -21.15 4.80 9.91
N ALA A 58 -20.39 5.75 9.35
CA ALA A 58 -20.90 7.02 8.85
C ALA A 58 -21.61 6.89 7.48
N HIS A 59 -21.08 6.07 6.57
CA HIS A 59 -21.54 6.00 5.17
C HIS A 59 -22.34 4.73 4.83
N ARG A 60 -22.40 3.75 5.74
CA ARG A 60 -23.04 2.42 5.58
C ARG A 60 -22.44 1.52 4.50
N MET A 61 -21.26 1.86 4.00
CA MET A 61 -20.45 1.13 3.04
C MET A 61 -18.97 1.43 3.30
N PHE A 62 -18.09 0.55 2.85
CA PHE A 62 -16.66 0.85 2.80
C PHE A 62 -16.38 1.89 1.71
N PRO A 63 -15.28 2.66 1.81
CA PRO A 63 -14.95 3.61 0.77
C PRO A 63 -14.63 2.85 -0.52
N PRO A 64 -15.05 3.36 -1.69
CA PRO A 64 -14.69 2.77 -2.97
C PRO A 64 -13.18 2.71 -3.17
N GLY A 65 -12.69 1.78 -4.00
CA GLY A 65 -11.29 1.75 -4.40
C GLY A 65 -10.83 3.11 -4.93
N TRP A 66 -11.64 3.71 -5.80
CA TRP A 66 -11.65 5.13 -6.08
C TRP A 66 -13.04 5.58 -6.57
N ILE A 67 -13.26 6.90 -6.53
CA ILE A 67 -14.44 7.55 -7.11
C ILE A 67 -14.01 8.40 -8.30
N GLY A 68 -14.30 7.96 -9.52
CA GLY A 68 -13.98 8.71 -10.75
C GLY A 68 -14.89 9.91 -10.94
N VAL A 69 -14.33 11.07 -11.35
CA VAL A 69 -15.10 12.33 -11.48
C VAL A 69 -14.79 13.10 -12.76
N ASP A 70 -15.82 13.44 -13.56
CA ASP A 70 -15.70 14.27 -14.77
C ASP A 70 -16.60 15.50 -14.67
N ASN A 71 -16.02 16.71 -14.71
CA ASN A 71 -16.77 17.97 -14.75
C ASN A 71 -17.94 18.06 -13.73
N GLY A 72 -17.79 17.49 -12.54
CA GLY A 72 -18.82 17.47 -11.49
C GLY A 72 -19.93 16.43 -11.65
N HIS A 73 -19.77 15.45 -12.55
CA HIS A 73 -20.65 14.32 -12.76
C HIS A 73 -19.89 12.98 -12.60
N ASP A 74 -20.54 12.00 -11.95
CA ASP A 74 -20.07 10.62 -11.92
C ASP A 74 -20.15 10.06 -13.35
N THR A 75 -19.01 9.91 -14.02
CA THR A 75 -18.92 9.19 -15.28
C THR A 75 -17.99 8.01 -15.13
N GLU A 76 -18.22 6.99 -15.95
CA GLU A 76 -17.43 5.77 -15.97
C GLU A 76 -16.02 6.06 -16.52
N GLY A 77 -15.03 6.30 -15.63
CA GLY A 77 -13.61 6.30 -16.02
C GLY A 77 -12.71 7.53 -15.78
N PRO A 78 -13.11 8.65 -15.15
CA PRO A 78 -12.14 9.72 -14.89
C PRO A 78 -11.24 9.43 -13.70
N SER A 79 -10.19 10.25 -13.59
CA SER A 79 -9.35 10.31 -12.41
C SER A 79 -10.16 10.65 -11.16
N GLY A 80 -9.75 10.11 -10.01
CA GLY A 80 -10.59 10.08 -8.84
C GLY A 80 -9.82 9.88 -7.54
N PHE A 81 -10.37 10.34 -6.42
CA PHE A 81 -9.78 10.08 -5.11
C PHE A 81 -9.94 8.62 -4.74
N ALA A 82 -8.87 8.03 -4.19
CA ALA A 82 -8.85 6.63 -3.77
C ALA A 82 -9.41 6.48 -2.35
N TRP A 83 -9.66 5.22 -1.96
CA TRP A 83 -10.10 4.85 -0.61
C TRP A 83 -9.28 5.56 0.49
N GLY A 84 -7.95 5.66 0.33
CA GLY A 84 -7.06 6.29 1.31
C GLY A 84 -7.39 7.77 1.58
N ALA A 85 -7.73 8.53 0.54
CA ALA A 85 -8.12 9.94 0.69
C ALA A 85 -9.46 10.10 1.42
N HIS A 86 -10.40 9.18 1.23
CA HIS A 86 -11.68 9.17 1.93
C HIS A 86 -11.56 8.83 3.42
N LEU A 87 -10.44 8.23 3.84
CA LEU A 87 -10.17 7.92 5.24
C LEU A 87 -9.57 9.09 6.03
N LEU A 88 -9.12 10.16 5.38
CA LEU A 88 -8.42 11.26 6.06
C LEU A 88 -9.19 11.86 7.26
N PRO A 89 -10.51 12.10 7.21
CA PRO A 89 -11.26 12.60 8.37
C PRO A 89 -11.19 11.67 9.59
N TYR A 90 -10.99 10.37 9.37
CA TYR A 90 -10.94 9.32 10.38
C TYR A 90 -9.51 8.94 10.80
N LEU A 91 -8.51 9.64 10.26
CA LEU A 91 -7.07 9.47 10.52
C LEU A 91 -6.43 10.73 11.12
N ASP A 92 -7.22 11.56 11.81
CA ASP A 92 -6.81 12.87 12.34
C ASP A 92 -6.29 13.83 11.25
N GLN A 93 -6.70 13.64 9.99
CA GLN A 93 -6.34 14.48 8.84
C GLN A 93 -7.54 15.28 8.30
N ALA A 94 -8.55 15.55 9.12
CA ALA A 94 -9.70 16.40 8.74
C ALA A 94 -9.29 17.79 8.18
N PRO A 95 -8.27 18.51 8.72
CA PRO A 95 -7.82 19.78 8.12
C PRO A 95 -7.19 19.64 6.73
N LEU A 96 -6.64 18.47 6.38
CA LEU A 96 -6.17 18.19 5.03
C LEU A 96 -7.36 17.90 4.12
N TYR A 97 -8.28 17.02 4.56
CA TYR A 97 -9.46 16.65 3.79
C TYR A 97 -10.33 17.86 3.40
N ASN A 98 -10.55 18.80 4.32
CA ASN A 98 -11.34 20.02 4.06
C ASN A 98 -10.71 20.96 3.02
N ARG A 99 -9.44 20.74 2.63
CA ARG A 99 -8.76 21.48 1.57
C ARG A 99 -8.86 20.79 0.21
N LEU A 100 -9.38 19.56 0.16
CA LEU A 100 -9.55 18.79 -1.06
C LEU A 100 -10.92 19.06 -1.66
N ASN A 101 -10.97 19.22 -2.98
CA ASN A 101 -12.21 19.18 -3.73
C ASN A 101 -12.35 17.79 -4.35
N VAL A 102 -13.13 16.93 -3.69
CA VAL A 102 -13.35 15.54 -4.14
C VAL A 102 -14.27 15.42 -5.35
N ASN A 103 -14.89 16.52 -5.79
CA ASN A 103 -15.77 16.57 -6.97
C ASN A 103 -15.01 16.95 -8.26
N VAL A 104 -13.68 16.95 -8.23
CA VAL A 104 -12.82 17.14 -9.39
C VAL A 104 -11.69 16.12 -9.33
N SER A 105 -10.90 16.04 -10.41
CA SER A 105 -9.75 15.14 -10.50
C SER A 105 -8.83 15.25 -9.28
N CYS A 106 -8.41 14.11 -8.75
CA CYS A 106 -7.52 14.01 -7.59
C CYS A 106 -6.16 14.68 -7.80
N PHE A 107 -5.75 14.87 -9.06
CA PHE A 107 -4.48 15.48 -9.43
C PHE A 107 -4.60 16.89 -10.01
N ASP A 108 -5.75 17.56 -9.83
CA ASP A 108 -5.88 18.98 -10.16
C ASP A 108 -4.84 19.81 -9.38
N ALA A 109 -3.86 20.36 -10.10
CA ALA A 109 -2.72 21.04 -9.53
C ALA A 109 -3.06 22.37 -8.83
N THR A 110 -4.28 22.89 -9.02
CA THR A 110 -4.75 24.13 -8.37
C THR A 110 -5.64 23.82 -7.19
N LEU A 111 -6.66 22.98 -7.39
CA LEU A 111 -7.69 22.68 -6.40
C LEU A 111 -7.25 21.60 -5.40
N ASN A 112 -6.41 20.66 -5.82
CA ASN A 112 -6.02 19.49 -5.04
C ASN A 112 -4.49 19.41 -4.78
N ALA A 113 -3.76 20.52 -4.93
CA ALA A 113 -2.31 20.61 -4.67
C ALA A 113 -1.89 20.09 -3.29
N ALA A 114 -2.77 20.21 -2.28
CA ALA A 114 -2.52 19.72 -0.94
C ALA A 114 -2.41 18.18 -0.88
N ALA A 115 -3.20 17.44 -1.67
CA ALA A 115 -3.08 15.98 -1.73
C ALA A 115 -1.75 15.53 -2.35
N LEU A 116 -1.32 16.22 -3.41
CA LEU A 116 -0.10 15.92 -4.17
C LEU A 116 1.21 16.11 -3.38
N THR A 117 1.16 16.94 -2.33
CA THR A 117 2.34 17.30 -1.53
C THR A 117 2.36 16.72 -0.12
N SER A 118 1.22 16.23 0.38
CA SER A 118 1.08 15.76 1.76
C SER A 118 1.57 14.32 1.93
N VAL A 119 2.73 14.18 2.58
CA VAL A 119 3.30 12.89 2.96
C VAL A 119 2.76 12.50 4.33
N LEU A 120 2.04 11.39 4.40
CA LEU A 120 1.37 10.93 5.62
C LEU A 120 2.04 9.65 6.13
N ALA A 121 2.55 9.72 7.36
CA ALA A 121 3.28 8.60 7.96
C ALA A 121 2.43 7.32 8.06
N VAL A 122 1.11 7.43 8.28
CA VAL A 122 0.20 6.28 8.36
C VAL A 122 0.14 5.47 7.06
N PHE A 123 0.43 6.09 5.91
CA PHE A 123 0.47 5.40 4.62
C PHE A 123 1.88 4.92 4.24
N ARG A 124 2.91 5.23 5.04
CA ARG A 124 4.32 4.93 4.71
C ARG A 124 4.87 3.82 5.59
N CYS A 125 5.52 2.85 4.96
CA CYS A 125 6.31 1.85 5.66
C CYS A 125 7.67 2.46 6.04
N PRO A 126 8.07 2.47 7.33
CA PRO A 126 9.37 2.97 7.76
C PRO A 126 10.56 2.13 7.27
N SER A 127 10.32 0.93 6.73
CA SER A 127 11.34 0.08 6.10
C SER A 127 11.49 0.35 4.60
N ASP A 128 10.63 1.18 3.99
CA ASP A 128 10.73 1.52 2.57
C ASP A 128 11.81 2.61 2.35
N PRO A 129 12.88 2.33 1.57
CA PRO A 129 13.93 3.29 1.28
C PRO A 129 13.55 4.30 0.19
N SER A 130 12.37 4.19 -0.43
CA SER A 130 11.97 5.06 -1.53
C SER A 130 11.80 6.52 -1.11
N PRO A 131 11.91 7.47 -2.05
CA PRO A 131 11.59 8.87 -1.78
C PRO A 131 10.15 9.05 -1.29
N ASP A 132 9.89 10.14 -0.57
CA ASP A 132 8.55 10.44 -0.07
C ASP A 132 7.55 10.83 -1.16
N ARG A 133 8.05 11.23 -2.33
CA ARG A 133 7.24 11.57 -3.51
C ARG A 133 7.88 11.03 -4.78
N TRP A 134 7.05 10.72 -5.76
CA TRP A 134 7.43 10.18 -7.06
C TRP A 134 6.61 10.83 -8.17
N GLN A 135 7.01 10.62 -9.42
CA GLN A 135 6.32 11.20 -10.59
C GLN A 135 5.49 10.12 -11.29
N MET A 136 4.17 10.32 -11.34
CA MET A 136 3.29 9.56 -12.22
C MET A 136 3.56 9.99 -13.66
N ARG A 137 3.84 9.02 -14.51
CA ARG A 137 4.10 9.25 -15.94
C ARG A 137 2.96 8.69 -16.76
N GLU A 138 2.79 9.25 -17.96
CA GLU A 138 1.82 8.76 -18.93
C GLU A 138 2.19 7.34 -19.38
N ASP A 139 1.19 6.49 -19.47
CA ASP A 139 1.36 5.12 -19.96
C ASP A 139 1.84 5.12 -21.42
N GLY A 140 2.81 4.27 -21.73
CA GLY A 140 3.44 4.19 -23.05
C GLY A 140 4.30 5.39 -23.44
N ASN A 141 4.36 6.46 -22.63
CA ASN A 141 5.16 7.65 -22.89
C ASN A 141 5.80 8.22 -21.60
N PRO A 142 6.92 7.63 -21.16
CA PRO A 142 7.57 8.02 -19.90
C PRO A 142 8.15 9.44 -19.92
N SER A 143 8.15 10.16 -21.04
CA SER A 143 8.60 11.56 -21.08
C SER A 143 7.56 12.53 -20.52
N VAL A 144 6.28 12.14 -20.49
CA VAL A 144 5.19 12.98 -20.00
C VAL A 144 4.95 12.69 -18.52
N VAL A 145 5.04 13.73 -17.69
CA VAL A 145 4.75 13.66 -16.25
C VAL A 145 3.35 14.20 -16.01
N LEU A 146 2.46 13.36 -15.49
CA LEU A 146 1.07 13.73 -15.21
C LEU A 146 0.94 14.41 -13.84
N ALA A 147 1.60 13.87 -12.82
CA ALA A 147 1.52 14.39 -11.45
C ALA A 147 2.75 14.00 -10.63
N GLN A 148 3.00 14.74 -9.55
CA GLN A 148 3.85 14.30 -8.45
C GLN A 148 2.97 13.81 -7.31
N LEU A 149 3.21 12.60 -6.81
CA LEU A 149 2.38 11.94 -5.82
C LEU A 149 3.18 11.56 -4.57
N PRO A 150 2.56 11.58 -3.37
CA PRO A 150 3.17 11.00 -2.18
C PRO A 150 3.22 9.48 -2.30
N THR A 151 4.33 8.90 -1.86
CA THR A 151 4.50 7.46 -1.77
C THR A 151 3.61 6.89 -0.67
N ALA A 152 3.05 5.72 -0.91
CA ALA A 152 2.32 4.90 0.06
C ALA A 152 2.77 3.44 -0.05
N ASN A 153 2.45 2.65 0.98
CA ASN A 153 2.86 1.25 1.12
C ASN A 153 1.73 0.31 1.53
N TYR A 154 0.49 0.77 1.34
CA TYR A 154 -0.70 -0.01 1.65
C TYR A 154 -1.69 0.19 0.52
N VAL A 155 -2.20 -0.92 -0.01
CA VAL A 155 -3.14 -0.94 -1.13
C VAL A 155 -4.39 -1.72 -0.76
N GLY A 156 -5.53 -1.29 -1.30
CA GLY A 156 -6.81 -1.95 -1.07
C GLY A 156 -6.95 -3.22 -1.91
N SER A 157 -7.74 -4.18 -1.45
CA SER A 157 -7.96 -5.43 -2.17
C SER A 157 -8.96 -5.29 -3.31
N PHE A 158 -8.45 -5.39 -4.54
CA PHE A 158 -9.27 -5.52 -5.74
C PHE A 158 -9.80 -6.93 -5.94
N GLY A 159 -9.05 -7.93 -5.45
CA GLY A 159 -9.47 -9.33 -5.43
C GLY A 159 -8.47 -10.24 -6.13
N THR A 160 -8.94 -11.17 -6.97
CA THR A 160 -8.14 -12.22 -7.60
C THR A 160 -7.86 -12.01 -9.08
N GLU A 161 -8.69 -11.22 -9.77
CA GLU A 161 -8.55 -10.92 -11.20
C GLU A 161 -7.58 -9.75 -11.43
N GLY A 162 -6.72 -9.87 -12.44
CA GLY A 162 -5.78 -8.82 -12.84
C GLY A 162 -6.47 -7.58 -13.42
N TYR A 163 -5.75 -6.46 -13.45
CA TYR A 163 -6.29 -5.18 -13.94
C TYR A 163 -6.42 -5.10 -15.46
N GLU A 164 -5.61 -5.90 -16.17
CA GLU A 164 -5.26 -5.69 -17.58
C GLU A 164 -6.47 -5.72 -18.52
N ASP A 165 -7.50 -6.51 -18.21
CA ASP A 165 -8.72 -6.58 -19.04
C ASP A 165 -9.82 -5.60 -18.60
N LEU A 166 -9.74 -5.02 -17.39
CA LEU A 166 -10.87 -4.36 -16.73
C LEU A 166 -10.67 -2.87 -16.45
N CYS A 167 -9.42 -2.42 -16.29
CA CYS A 167 -9.10 -1.17 -15.60
C CYS A 167 -8.04 -0.29 -16.28
N GLU A 168 -7.55 -0.68 -17.46
CA GLU A 168 -6.49 0.04 -18.18
C GLU A 168 -7.01 1.21 -19.04
N ASP A 169 -8.07 0.99 -19.84
CA ASP A 169 -8.55 1.96 -20.83
C ASP A 169 -9.90 2.60 -20.45
N PRO A 170 -9.93 3.80 -19.85
CA PRO A 170 -11.17 4.55 -19.66
C PRO A 170 -11.62 5.26 -20.97
N PRO A 171 -12.93 5.28 -21.32
CA PRO A 171 -14.04 4.67 -20.60
C PRO A 171 -13.97 3.14 -20.68
N PHE A 172 -14.07 2.48 -19.53
CA PHE A 172 -13.81 1.04 -19.43
C PHE A 172 -14.73 0.27 -20.38
N PRO A 173 -14.20 -0.65 -21.22
CA PRO A 173 -14.98 -1.34 -22.25
C PRO A 173 -16.15 -2.17 -21.68
N HIS A 174 -16.16 -2.45 -20.38
CA HIS A 174 -17.18 -3.22 -19.65
C HIS A 174 -18.03 -2.39 -18.65
N ALA A 175 -18.13 -1.06 -18.83
CA ALA A 175 -18.88 -0.11 -18.00
C ALA A 175 -18.33 0.11 -16.57
N GLN A 176 -17.61 -0.84 -15.97
CA GLN A 176 -16.98 -0.63 -14.65
C GLN A 176 -15.78 -1.54 -14.42
N CYS A 177 -14.64 -0.97 -14.04
CA CYS A 177 -13.52 -1.72 -13.45
C CYS A 177 -13.96 -2.28 -12.08
N ALA A 178 -14.47 -3.52 -12.09
CA ALA A 178 -15.03 -4.19 -10.93
C ALA A 178 -14.27 -5.48 -10.64
N GLY A 179 -13.73 -5.59 -9.43
CA GLY A 179 -13.08 -6.80 -8.95
C GLY A 179 -13.98 -7.60 -7.99
N ASP A 180 -13.55 -8.79 -7.63
CA ASP A 180 -14.20 -9.69 -6.66
C ASP A 180 -13.78 -9.44 -5.20
N GLY A 181 -12.84 -8.52 -4.97
CA GLY A 181 -12.44 -8.02 -3.65
C GLY A 181 -13.30 -6.89 -3.11
N VAL A 182 -12.81 -6.20 -2.07
CA VAL A 182 -13.57 -5.18 -1.33
C VAL A 182 -13.56 -3.82 -2.04
N PHE A 183 -12.46 -3.49 -2.73
CA PHE A 183 -12.19 -2.16 -3.26
C PHE A 183 -12.08 -2.19 -4.79
N TRP A 184 -13.03 -1.56 -5.47
CA TRP A 184 -13.01 -1.38 -6.92
C TRP A 184 -13.69 -0.05 -7.30
N HIS A 185 -13.72 0.28 -8.59
CA HIS A 185 -14.23 1.56 -9.09
C HIS A 185 -15.68 1.82 -8.63
N ASN A 186 -15.94 2.91 -7.91
CA ASN A 186 -17.29 3.25 -7.40
C ASN A 186 -17.98 2.13 -6.60
N SER A 187 -17.20 1.23 -5.98
CA SER A 187 -17.71 0.07 -5.24
C SER A 187 -18.58 0.44 -4.03
N PRO A 188 -19.83 -0.08 -3.93
CA PRO A 188 -20.72 0.17 -2.79
C PRO A 188 -20.70 -0.97 -1.77
N VAL A 189 -19.54 -1.58 -1.52
CA VAL A 189 -19.41 -2.80 -0.69
C VAL A 189 -19.72 -2.50 0.78
N ARG A 190 -20.53 -3.36 1.41
CA ARG A 190 -20.91 -3.27 2.84
C ARG A 190 -20.42 -4.49 3.60
N ILE A 191 -20.35 -4.40 4.93
CA ILE A 191 -20.00 -5.53 5.81
C ILE A 191 -20.83 -6.79 5.51
N ARG A 192 -22.13 -6.66 5.21
CA ARG A 192 -23.01 -7.81 4.89
C ARG A 192 -22.62 -8.52 3.59
N ASP A 193 -21.90 -7.84 2.70
CA ASP A 193 -21.49 -8.37 1.39
C ASP A 193 -20.18 -9.17 1.52
N LEU A 194 -19.57 -9.22 2.72
CA LEU A 194 -18.41 -10.07 3.05
C LEU A 194 -18.89 -11.46 3.51
N THR A 195 -19.49 -12.23 2.59
CA THR A 195 -20.14 -13.51 2.93
C THR A 195 -19.17 -14.62 3.30
N ASP A 196 -17.89 -14.47 2.95
CA ASP A 196 -16.81 -15.41 3.31
C ASP A 196 -16.34 -15.25 4.76
N GLY A 197 -16.89 -14.23 5.43
CA GLY A 197 -16.61 -13.87 6.81
C GLY A 197 -15.63 -12.71 6.90
N THR A 198 -15.94 -11.73 7.74
CA THR A 198 -15.12 -10.53 7.92
C THR A 198 -13.68 -10.85 8.36
N SER A 199 -13.47 -11.94 9.10
CA SER A 199 -12.13 -12.37 9.53
C SER A 199 -11.31 -13.07 8.43
N ASN A 200 -11.95 -13.44 7.32
CA ASN A 200 -11.35 -14.15 6.19
C ASN A 200 -11.25 -13.29 4.92
N THR A 201 -11.90 -12.13 4.86
CA THR A 201 -11.75 -11.22 3.72
C THR A 201 -10.63 -10.21 3.96
N LEU A 202 -9.67 -10.17 3.05
CA LEU A 202 -8.61 -9.17 2.95
C LEU A 202 -9.20 -7.81 2.57
N MET A 203 -8.84 -6.78 3.31
CA MET A 203 -9.18 -5.39 2.96
C MET A 203 -7.96 -4.64 2.43
N VAL A 204 -6.88 -4.57 3.20
CA VAL A 204 -5.71 -3.76 2.86
C VAL A 204 -4.46 -4.59 3.13
N GLY A 205 -3.51 -4.60 2.21
CA GLY A 205 -2.24 -5.30 2.38
C GLY A 205 -1.04 -4.38 2.22
N GLU A 206 0.10 -4.82 2.74
CA GLU A 206 1.38 -4.17 2.49
C GLU A 206 1.75 -4.24 1.00
N HIS A 207 2.35 -3.15 0.53
CA HIS A 207 2.87 -3.01 -0.83
C HIS A 207 4.19 -2.25 -0.78
N ARG A 208 5.29 -2.86 -1.23
CA ARG A 208 6.61 -2.24 -1.17
C ARG A 208 6.85 -1.40 -2.41
N THR A 209 7.56 -0.28 -2.28
CA THR A 209 8.09 0.38 -3.47
C THR A 209 9.16 -0.53 -4.07
N ASP A 210 8.98 -1.00 -5.30
CA ASP A 210 9.95 -1.87 -5.96
C ASP A 210 10.71 -1.13 -7.07
N THR A 211 12.03 -1.06 -6.93
CA THR A 211 12.95 -0.49 -7.93
C THR A 211 13.61 -1.55 -8.81
N ARG A 212 13.24 -2.83 -8.67
CA ARG A 212 13.97 -4.01 -9.19
C ARG A 212 13.08 -5.07 -9.86
N SER A 213 11.78 -4.79 -10.08
CA SER A 213 10.88 -5.75 -10.73
C SER A 213 11.48 -6.29 -12.03
N ILE A 214 11.24 -7.55 -12.38
CA ILE A 214 11.79 -8.19 -13.60
C ILE A 214 11.46 -7.44 -14.90
N ILE A 215 10.42 -6.60 -14.89
CA ILE A 215 10.03 -5.70 -15.98
C ILE A 215 10.96 -4.45 -16.05
N THR A 216 11.65 -4.09 -14.96
CA THR A 216 12.72 -3.06 -14.96
C THR A 216 13.95 -3.48 -15.77
N ALA A 217 14.12 -4.76 -16.12
CA ALA A 217 15.12 -5.18 -17.11
C ALA A 217 14.85 -4.57 -18.52
N GLY A 218 13.64 -4.04 -18.76
CA GLY A 218 13.24 -3.27 -19.94
C GLY A 218 13.22 -1.74 -19.75
N GLY A 219 13.55 -1.20 -18.57
CA GLY A 219 13.61 0.25 -18.33
C GLY A 219 12.36 0.91 -17.71
N HIS A 220 11.42 0.15 -17.15
CA HIS A 220 10.27 0.72 -16.45
C HIS A 220 10.67 1.41 -15.12
N PRO A 221 10.00 2.53 -14.75
CA PRO A 221 10.26 3.25 -13.50
C PRO A 221 9.90 2.41 -12.26
N PRO A 222 10.40 2.76 -11.06
CA PRO A 222 10.06 2.03 -9.85
C PRO A 222 8.56 2.01 -9.58
N TRP A 223 8.05 0.89 -9.11
CA TRP A 223 6.66 0.71 -8.74
C TRP A 223 6.39 1.36 -7.40
N HIS A 224 5.73 2.51 -7.42
CA HIS A 224 5.26 3.21 -6.23
C HIS A 224 3.75 3.07 -6.11
N SER A 225 3.25 3.14 -4.88
CA SER A 225 1.83 3.30 -4.59
C SER A 225 1.54 4.69 -4.03
N THR A 226 0.28 5.08 -3.97
CA THR A 226 -0.18 6.35 -3.38
C THR A 226 -1.48 6.15 -2.61
N TRP A 227 -1.75 7.05 -1.65
CA TRP A 227 -3.05 7.10 -0.99
C TRP A 227 -4.04 8.05 -1.69
N VAL A 228 -3.55 8.85 -2.65
CA VAL A 228 -4.30 9.98 -3.24
C VAL A 228 -5.43 9.49 -4.14
N GLY A 229 -5.12 8.75 -5.21
CA GLY A 229 -6.13 8.53 -6.25
C GLY A 229 -5.68 7.78 -7.47
N PHE A 230 -6.67 7.37 -8.25
CA PHE A 230 -6.55 6.84 -9.60
C PHE A 230 -6.34 8.00 -10.58
N ILE A 231 -5.31 7.95 -11.43
CA ILE A 231 -5.02 8.95 -12.47
C ILE A 231 -5.12 8.28 -13.83
N ALA A 232 -6.22 8.54 -14.54
CA ALA A 232 -6.45 8.04 -15.90
C ALA A 232 -5.30 8.45 -16.84
N GLY A 233 -4.86 7.52 -17.68
CA GLY A 233 -3.74 7.69 -18.62
C GLY A 233 -2.35 7.63 -17.99
N GLY A 234 -2.25 7.49 -16.67
CA GLY A 234 -0.96 7.21 -16.03
C GLY A 234 -0.61 5.73 -16.12
N GLU A 235 0.68 5.42 -16.10
CA GLU A 235 1.18 4.03 -16.05
C GLU A 235 0.61 3.27 -14.84
N GLU A 236 -0.30 2.36 -15.15
CA GLU A 236 -0.87 1.34 -14.26
C GLU A 236 -1.57 1.93 -13.03
N PRO A 237 -2.63 2.74 -13.27
CA PRO A 237 -3.16 3.63 -12.27
C PRO A 237 -3.97 2.91 -11.18
N ALA A 238 -4.57 1.77 -11.49
CA ALA A 238 -5.26 0.93 -10.52
C ALA A 238 -4.28 0.27 -9.54
N ALA A 239 -3.15 -0.26 -10.03
CA ALA A 239 -2.12 -0.88 -9.21
C ALA A 239 -1.43 0.08 -8.23
N ARG A 240 -1.54 1.40 -8.43
CA ARG A 240 -1.01 2.41 -7.50
C ARG A 240 -1.79 2.49 -6.19
N ILE A 241 -3.03 2.03 -6.16
CA ILE A 241 -3.96 2.21 -5.04
C ILE A 241 -4.58 0.89 -4.59
N LEU A 242 -4.55 -0.13 -5.44
CA LEU A 242 -5.15 -1.44 -5.21
C LEU A 242 -4.15 -2.56 -5.50
N GLY A 243 -4.29 -3.71 -4.84
CA GLY A 243 -3.54 -4.93 -5.09
C GLY A 243 -4.43 -6.12 -5.39
N VAL A 244 -3.88 -7.10 -6.12
CA VAL A 244 -4.55 -8.37 -6.46
C VAL A 244 -3.77 -9.54 -5.87
N SER A 245 -4.48 -10.65 -5.66
CA SER A 245 -3.93 -11.87 -5.07
C SER A 245 -3.63 -12.94 -6.12
N ASP A 246 -3.09 -12.56 -7.28
CA ASP A 246 -2.73 -13.54 -8.31
C ASP A 246 -1.49 -14.36 -7.90
N HIS A 247 -0.46 -13.68 -7.38
CA HIS A 247 0.74 -14.30 -6.82
C HIS A 247 0.78 -14.24 -5.29
N THR A 248 1.49 -15.19 -4.68
CA THR A 248 1.71 -15.19 -3.22
C THR A 248 2.51 -13.97 -2.76
N PRO A 249 2.47 -13.62 -1.47
CA PRO A 249 3.22 -12.47 -0.97
C PRO A 249 4.71 -12.52 -1.32
N ASN A 250 5.30 -11.38 -1.68
CA ASN A 250 6.72 -11.27 -2.05
C ASN A 250 7.17 -12.18 -3.22
N HIS A 251 6.25 -12.58 -4.10
CA HIS A 251 6.57 -13.48 -5.21
C HIS A 251 7.72 -12.94 -6.09
N PRO A 252 8.64 -13.80 -6.59
CA PRO A 252 9.77 -13.34 -7.41
C PRO A 252 9.39 -12.66 -8.73
N SER A 253 8.18 -12.90 -9.25
CA SER A 253 7.68 -12.21 -10.44
C SER A 253 7.54 -10.70 -10.22
N LEU A 254 7.26 -10.27 -8.98
CA LEU A 254 7.18 -8.85 -8.62
C LEU A 254 6.32 -8.05 -9.59
N HIS A 255 5.11 -8.56 -9.86
CA HIS A 255 4.11 -7.78 -10.56
C HIS A 255 3.71 -6.61 -9.67
N MET A 256 3.30 -5.51 -10.30
CA MET A 256 3.11 -4.26 -9.58
C MET A 256 1.88 -4.26 -8.67
N GLU A 257 0.95 -5.14 -8.93
CA GLU A 257 -0.28 -5.36 -8.20
C GLU A 257 -0.12 -6.37 -7.06
N ASP A 258 1.02 -7.06 -6.99
CA ASP A 258 1.31 -8.06 -5.98
C ASP A 258 1.52 -7.45 -4.60
N TYR A 259 0.92 -8.08 -3.59
CA TYR A 259 1.20 -7.76 -2.21
C TYR A 259 2.65 -8.09 -1.84
N SER A 260 3.32 -7.10 -1.24
CA SER A 260 4.76 -7.18 -1.01
C SER A 260 5.21 -6.32 0.17
N SER A 261 6.29 -6.73 0.82
CA SER A 261 6.83 -6.06 1.99
C SER A 261 8.35 -6.04 1.97
N TRP A 262 8.93 -5.05 2.66
CA TRP A 262 10.36 -5.03 3.00
C TRP A 262 10.67 -5.92 4.22
N HIS A 263 9.63 -6.38 4.92
CA HIS A 263 9.76 -7.36 6.00
C HIS A 263 9.99 -8.76 5.43
N THR A 264 10.88 -9.53 6.04
CA THR A 264 11.23 -10.87 5.57
C THR A 264 10.11 -11.88 5.79
N GLY A 265 9.83 -12.72 4.79
CA GLY A 265 9.04 -13.94 4.92
C GLY A 265 7.54 -13.80 4.66
N GLY A 266 7.05 -12.60 4.33
CA GLY A 266 5.63 -12.37 4.07
C GLY A 266 5.21 -10.90 4.19
N VAL A 267 3.90 -10.68 4.34
CA VAL A 267 3.24 -9.37 4.39
C VAL A 267 2.28 -9.28 5.56
N HIS A 268 2.02 -8.07 6.06
CA HIS A 268 0.88 -7.83 6.93
C HIS A 268 -0.36 -7.48 6.11
N LEU A 269 -1.49 -8.06 6.53
CA LEU A 269 -2.81 -7.85 5.94
C LEU A 269 -3.77 -7.36 7.01
N LEU A 270 -4.59 -6.39 6.66
CA LEU A 270 -5.78 -5.98 7.38
C LEU A 270 -6.97 -6.79 6.87
N MET A 271 -7.66 -7.46 7.78
CA MET A 271 -8.87 -8.22 7.51
C MET A 271 -10.13 -7.36 7.72
N GLY A 272 -11.26 -7.81 7.17
CA GLY A 272 -12.58 -7.18 7.27
C GLY A 272 -13.12 -6.97 8.69
N ASP A 273 -12.60 -7.67 9.68
CA ASP A 273 -12.93 -7.51 11.10
C ASP A 273 -11.96 -6.57 11.87
N GLY A 274 -11.04 -5.92 11.15
CA GLY A 274 -10.03 -5.04 11.71
C GLY A 274 -8.82 -5.76 12.30
N ARG A 275 -8.73 -7.10 12.23
CA ARG A 275 -7.53 -7.85 12.62
C ARG A 275 -6.41 -7.62 11.63
N VAL A 276 -5.17 -7.62 12.13
CA VAL A 276 -3.99 -7.59 11.26
C VAL A 276 -3.30 -8.93 11.41
N ARG A 277 -3.14 -9.64 10.29
CA ARG A 277 -2.49 -10.95 10.21
C ARG A 277 -1.21 -10.84 9.41
N PHE A 278 -0.21 -11.63 9.76
CA PHE A 278 0.97 -11.80 8.93
C PHE A 278 0.80 -13.06 8.12
N VAL A 279 0.88 -12.95 6.80
CA VAL A 279 0.75 -14.10 5.87
C VAL A 279 2.10 -14.34 5.22
N THR A 280 2.54 -15.59 5.24
CA THR A 280 3.84 -15.98 4.71
C THR A 280 3.84 -16.02 3.19
N GLU A 281 4.99 -15.74 2.58
CA GLU A 281 5.24 -15.93 1.14
C GLU A 281 5.08 -17.38 0.65
N ASN A 282 5.10 -18.35 1.58
CA ASN A 282 4.91 -19.78 1.30
C ASN A 282 3.45 -20.26 1.50
N VAL A 283 2.50 -19.34 1.62
CA VAL A 283 1.07 -19.68 1.77
C VAL A 283 0.59 -20.47 0.54
N ASP A 284 -0.36 -21.38 0.75
CA ASP A 284 -1.03 -22.05 -0.36
C ASP A 284 -1.76 -21.01 -1.23
N VAL A 285 -1.60 -21.10 -2.56
CA VAL A 285 -2.17 -20.13 -3.50
C VAL A 285 -3.70 -20.14 -3.47
N GLY A 286 -4.33 -21.30 -3.23
CA GLY A 286 -5.78 -21.40 -3.10
C GLY A 286 -6.30 -20.68 -1.86
N ILE A 287 -5.62 -20.86 -0.72
CA ILE A 287 -5.90 -20.09 0.51
C ILE A 287 -5.71 -18.60 0.25
N TRP A 288 -4.61 -18.21 -0.40
CA TRP A 288 -4.29 -16.81 -0.67
C TRP A 288 -5.38 -16.11 -1.52
N LYS A 289 -5.81 -16.76 -2.60
CA LYS A 289 -6.88 -16.23 -3.47
C LYS A 289 -8.22 -16.16 -2.73
N ALA A 290 -8.55 -17.18 -1.93
CA ALA A 290 -9.75 -17.20 -1.12
C ALA A 290 -9.81 -16.13 -0.01
N LEU A 291 -8.67 -15.52 0.33
CA LEU A 291 -8.67 -14.34 1.23
C LEU A 291 -9.05 -13.06 0.51
N ALA A 292 -8.79 -12.96 -0.79
CA ALA A 292 -8.99 -11.73 -1.55
C ALA A 292 -10.43 -11.57 -2.04
N THR A 293 -11.17 -12.66 -2.15
CA THR A 293 -12.59 -12.68 -2.50
C THR A 293 -13.44 -12.14 -1.34
N ARG A 294 -14.49 -11.38 -1.66
CA ARG A 294 -15.49 -10.96 -0.66
C ARG A 294 -16.65 -11.94 -0.53
N GLN A 295 -16.94 -12.70 -1.60
CA GLN A 295 -18.16 -13.50 -1.75
C GLN A 295 -17.97 -14.82 -2.53
N GLY A 296 -16.81 -15.45 -2.43
CA GLY A 296 -16.49 -16.74 -3.06
C GLY A 296 -17.19 -17.96 -2.43
N ASN A 297 -17.75 -17.80 -1.23
CA ASN A 297 -18.27 -18.85 -0.32
C ASN A 297 -17.21 -19.88 0.08
N GLU A 298 -15.97 -19.43 0.25
CA GLU A 298 -14.82 -20.28 0.52
C GLU A 298 -14.60 -20.45 2.03
N VAL A 299 -14.31 -21.68 2.47
CA VAL A 299 -13.92 -21.95 3.86
C VAL A 299 -12.40 -21.92 3.93
N VAL A 300 -11.86 -20.83 4.44
CA VAL A 300 -10.41 -20.68 4.60
C VAL A 300 -9.94 -21.35 5.90
N GLY A 301 -8.89 -22.18 5.80
CA GLY A 301 -8.25 -22.83 6.95
C GLY A 301 -7.43 -21.87 7.83
N GLU A 302 -6.63 -22.39 8.78
CA GLU A 302 -5.63 -21.56 9.47
C GLU A 302 -4.43 -21.27 8.55
N PHE A 303 -3.91 -20.05 8.61
CA PHE A 303 -2.83 -19.52 7.77
C PHE A 303 -2.03 -18.41 8.48
#